data_AF-A0A260BAC8-F1
#
_entry.id   AF-A0A260BAC8-F1
#
_cell.length_a   1.000
_cell.length_b   1.000
_cell.length_c   1.000
_cell.angle_alpha   90.00
_cell.angle_beta   90.00
_cell.angle_gamma   90.00
#
_symmetry.space_group_name_H-M   'P 1'
#
loop_
_entity.id
_entity.type
_entity.pdbx_description
1 polymer ?
#
loop_
_entity_poly.entity_id
_entity_poly.type
_entity_poly.pdbx_seq_one_letter_code
_entity_poly.pdbx_strand_id
1 'polypeptide(L)'
;MMVTTENGWESIPPSKVVRRGITGTNIVLPLHPHDCGFVLISFAAMYNRDIEPLTGGASDEGGYTETNSVYTSNHKSGTGIDLNWNKYPFRKKTMPAERVGRVKQLQVGFRGLIDWGRDCWGGNPVDEMHYQVAKGRPMQAYVDFANELRAGLFGLYGATAPTLDPVVVPPALNPFGGLLMRGTSGDAVRRLQERLNRDYPRYSRLAADGDFGPATEHVVREFQRRAGLLVDGIAGPATLKALGL
;
A
#
# COMPACT_ATOMS: atom_id res chain seq x y z
N MET A 1 -11.66 -0.40 17.83
CA MET A 1 -12.17 -0.83 16.50
C MET A 1 -11.17 -0.37 15.46
N MET A 2 -10.86 -1.20 14.47
CA MET A 2 -10.08 -0.75 13.31
C MET A 2 -10.96 0.18 12.45
N VAL A 3 -10.40 1.30 12.04
CA VAL A 3 -11.07 2.31 11.22
C VAL A 3 -10.46 2.27 9.83
N THR A 4 -11.29 2.18 8.81
CA THR A 4 -10.82 2.39 7.43
C THR A 4 -10.45 3.86 7.25
N THR A 5 -9.19 4.11 6.91
CA THR A 5 -8.65 5.43 6.60
C THR A 5 -9.13 5.88 5.22
N GLU A 6 -8.99 7.18 4.92
CA GLU A 6 -9.53 7.84 3.72
C GLU A 6 -9.11 7.17 2.41
N ASN A 7 -7.87 6.70 2.33
CA ASN A 7 -7.35 6.01 1.14
C ASN A 7 -7.80 4.54 1.01
N GLY A 8 -8.64 4.04 1.92
CA GLY A 8 -9.24 2.70 1.88
C GLY A 8 -8.49 1.63 2.68
N TRP A 9 -7.43 2.00 3.40
CA TRP A 9 -6.63 1.08 4.21
C TRP A 9 -7.15 0.98 5.63
N GLU A 10 -7.04 -0.20 6.26
CA GLU A 10 -7.38 -0.33 7.67
C GLU A 10 -6.31 0.32 8.55
N SER A 11 -6.74 1.02 9.60
CA SER A 11 -5.83 1.47 10.65
C SER A 11 -5.14 0.27 11.30
N ILE A 12 -3.84 0.39 11.54
CA ILE A 12 -3.05 -0.68 12.17
C ILE A 12 -2.66 -0.26 13.60
N PRO A 13 -2.52 -1.20 14.55
CA PRO A 13 -1.97 -0.87 15.86
C PRO A 13 -0.47 -0.58 15.76
N PRO A 14 0.14 0.11 16.75
CA PRO A 14 1.57 0.40 16.77
C PRO A 14 2.44 -0.84 16.64
N SER A 15 1.99 -1.97 17.19
CA SER A 15 2.71 -3.25 17.12
C SER A 15 2.84 -3.85 15.72
N LYS A 16 2.15 -3.28 14.72
CA LYS A 16 2.16 -3.75 13.33
C LYS A 16 2.96 -2.86 12.40
N VAL A 17 3.43 -1.69 12.84
CA VAL A 17 4.24 -0.81 11.99
C VAL A 17 5.66 -1.36 11.81
N VAL A 18 6.25 -1.12 10.65
CA VAL A 18 7.65 -1.44 10.36
C VAL A 18 8.44 -0.14 10.25
N ARG A 19 9.58 -0.08 10.94
CA ARG A 19 10.50 1.05 10.87
C ARG A 19 11.34 0.96 9.59
N ARG A 20 11.23 1.96 8.73
CA ARG A 20 11.92 1.99 7.42
C ARG A 20 12.82 3.21 7.33
N GLY A 21 14.09 3.00 6.98
CA GLY A 21 15.04 4.09 6.76
C GLY A 21 14.83 4.76 5.40
N ILE A 22 14.97 6.08 5.36
CA ILE A 22 15.01 6.84 4.10
C ILE A 22 16.45 6.77 3.56
N THR A 23 16.65 6.10 2.43
CA THR A 23 17.96 5.98 1.78
C THR A 23 18.61 7.35 1.58
N GLY A 24 19.89 7.47 1.96
CA GLY A 24 20.64 8.72 1.90
C GLY A 24 20.48 9.61 3.13
N THR A 25 19.84 9.13 4.20
CA THR A 25 19.66 9.87 5.47
C THR A 25 19.80 8.92 6.68
N ASN A 26 19.79 9.49 7.89
CA ASN A 26 19.65 8.74 9.14
C ASN A 26 18.18 8.70 9.65
N ILE A 27 17.22 9.09 8.82
CA ILE A 27 15.81 9.23 9.20
C ILE A 27 15.12 7.87 9.05
N VAL A 28 14.31 7.51 10.05
CA VAL A 28 13.57 6.24 10.10
C VAL A 28 12.12 6.51 10.44
N LEU A 29 11.21 6.13 9.53
CA LEU A 29 9.78 6.35 9.67
C LEU A 29 9.04 5.03 9.98
N PRO A 30 8.08 5.02 10.91
CA PRO A 30 7.19 3.87 11.12
C PRO A 30 6.12 3.87 10.02
N LEU A 31 6.04 2.81 9.23
CA LEU A 31 5.13 2.71 8.08
C LEU A 31 4.42 1.35 8.02
N HIS A 32 3.45 1.24 7.10
CA HIS A 32 2.72 0.00 6.88
C HIS A 32 3.70 -1.16 6.60
N PRO A 33 3.47 -2.36 7.16
CA PRO A 33 4.34 -3.52 6.99
C PRO A 33 4.42 -4.06 5.55
N HIS A 34 3.48 -3.70 4.68
CA HIS A 34 3.40 -4.22 3.32
C HIS A 34 4.17 -3.32 2.33
N ASP A 35 4.22 -3.75 1.07
CA ASP A 35 4.95 -3.06 0.02
C ASP A 35 4.45 -1.64 -0.25
N CYS A 36 3.20 -1.31 0.09
CA CYS A 36 2.75 0.09 0.06
C CYS A 36 3.61 1.01 0.96
N GLY A 37 4.02 0.54 2.14
CA GLY A 37 4.93 1.27 3.02
C GLY A 37 6.38 1.28 2.50
N PHE A 38 6.80 0.25 1.75
CA PHE A 38 8.09 0.24 1.08
C PHE A 38 8.12 1.25 -0.07
N VAL A 39 7.11 1.26 -0.94
CA VAL A 39 6.97 2.27 -2.00
C VAL A 39 6.94 3.67 -1.41
N LEU A 40 6.23 3.89 -0.30
CA LEU A 40 6.16 5.19 0.37
C LEU A 40 7.52 5.66 0.90
N ILE A 41 8.32 4.79 1.53
CA ILE A 41 9.67 5.17 1.96
C ILE A 41 10.63 5.40 0.78
N SER A 42 10.45 4.66 -0.33
CA SER A 42 11.21 4.88 -1.56
C SER A 42 10.89 6.23 -2.20
N PHE A 43 9.63 6.67 -2.13
CA PHE A 43 9.24 8.01 -2.55
C PHE A 43 9.97 9.08 -1.73
N ALA A 44 10.00 8.94 -0.40
CA ALA A 44 10.73 9.86 0.48
C ALA A 44 12.24 9.89 0.16
N ALA A 45 12.84 8.75 -0.19
CA ALA A 45 14.24 8.69 -0.55
C ALA A 45 14.55 9.38 -1.89
N MET A 46 13.68 9.23 -2.89
CA MET A 46 13.75 9.98 -4.15
C MET A 46 13.53 11.48 -3.92
N TYR A 47 12.59 11.85 -3.04
CA TYR A 47 12.38 13.23 -2.64
C TYR A 47 13.65 13.84 -2.03
N ASN A 48 14.28 13.13 -1.07
CA ASN A 48 15.53 13.55 -0.44
C ASN A 48 16.67 13.72 -1.45
N ARG A 49 16.85 12.73 -2.34
CA ARG A 49 17.96 12.70 -3.29
C ARG A 49 17.83 13.79 -4.34
N ASP A 50 16.64 13.91 -4.90
CA ASP A 50 16.44 14.73 -6.09
C ASP A 50 15.83 16.07 -5.70
N ILE A 51 14.71 16.11 -4.99
CA ILE A 51 13.87 17.31 -4.85
C ILE A 51 14.42 18.27 -3.81
N GLU A 52 14.53 17.81 -2.56
CA GLU A 52 14.92 18.62 -1.43
C GLU A 52 15.40 17.72 -0.29
N PRO A 53 16.57 18.02 0.32
CA PRO A 53 17.10 17.23 1.43
C PRO A 53 16.11 17.12 2.60
N LEU A 54 16.11 15.96 3.23
CA LEU A 54 15.41 15.66 4.48
C LEU A 54 16.45 15.59 5.59
N THR A 55 16.33 16.46 6.59
CA THR A 55 17.37 16.64 7.61
C THR A 55 16.83 16.72 9.03
N GLY A 56 15.52 16.83 9.22
CA GLY A 56 14.97 17.18 10.53
C GLY A 56 14.64 16.01 11.45
N GLY A 57 14.79 14.76 11.00
CA GLY A 57 14.49 13.58 11.80
C GLY A 57 13.02 13.51 12.23
N ALA A 58 12.76 12.85 13.36
CA ALA A 58 11.40 12.73 13.92
C ALA A 58 10.75 14.07 14.33
N SER A 59 11.46 15.20 14.20
CA SER A 59 10.93 16.55 14.42
C SER A 59 10.52 17.29 13.14
N ASP A 60 10.66 16.68 11.96
CA ASP A 60 10.33 17.30 10.67
C ASP A 60 9.83 16.31 9.61
N GLU A 61 10.08 15.01 9.81
CA GLU A 61 9.53 13.94 9.00
C GLU A 61 8.69 12.98 9.85
N GLY A 62 7.50 12.66 9.35
CA GLY A 62 6.48 11.89 10.06
C GLY A 62 6.01 10.66 9.28
N GLY A 63 5.62 9.63 10.00
CA GLY A 63 4.94 8.45 9.48
C GLY A 63 3.75 8.09 10.37
N TYR A 64 3.56 6.81 10.68
CA TYR A 64 2.48 6.36 11.56
C TYR A 64 2.35 7.14 12.87
N THR A 65 1.10 7.40 13.27
CA THR A 65 0.72 7.88 14.60
C THR A 65 -0.59 7.25 15.06
N GLU A 66 -0.70 6.96 16.37
CA GLU A 66 -1.91 6.43 17.01
C GLU A 66 -3.05 7.46 17.06
N THR A 67 -2.67 8.72 17.19
CA THR A 67 -3.58 9.87 17.19
C THR A 67 -3.46 10.56 15.84
N ASN A 68 -4.59 11.03 15.29
CA ASN A 68 -4.57 11.72 14.02
C ASN A 68 -5.20 13.10 14.18
N SER A 69 -4.42 14.14 13.91
CA SER A 69 -4.89 15.52 13.92
C SER A 69 -5.73 15.85 12.68
N VAL A 70 -5.56 15.10 11.58
CA VAL A 70 -6.26 15.30 10.31
C VAL A 70 -6.74 13.95 9.80
N TYR A 71 -8.03 13.63 9.95
CA TYR A 71 -8.60 12.31 9.60
C TYR A 71 -8.17 11.79 8.21
N THR A 72 -8.03 12.67 7.23
CA THR A 72 -7.69 12.33 5.84
C THR A 72 -6.23 11.98 5.59
N SER A 73 -5.33 12.18 6.55
CA SER A 73 -3.88 12.01 6.35
C SER A 73 -3.41 10.55 6.28
N ASN A 74 -4.24 9.58 6.67
CA ASN A 74 -3.90 8.14 6.61
C ASN A 74 -2.67 7.70 7.44
N HIS A 75 -2.17 8.52 8.36
CA HIS A 75 -1.07 8.11 9.26
C HIS A 75 -1.46 6.94 10.17
N LYS A 76 -2.73 6.81 10.55
CA LYS A 76 -3.22 5.69 11.38
C LYS A 76 -3.13 4.31 10.72
N SER A 77 -3.03 4.24 9.39
CA SER A 77 -2.76 2.99 8.67
C SER A 77 -1.28 2.83 8.33
N GLY A 78 -0.43 3.80 8.69
CA GLY A 78 0.98 3.81 8.30
C GLY A 78 1.16 4.02 6.79
N THR A 79 0.17 4.59 6.12
CA THR A 79 0.16 4.82 4.67
C THR A 79 0.24 6.30 4.29
N GLY A 80 0.52 7.17 5.26
CA GLY A 80 0.85 8.58 5.07
C GLY A 80 2.23 8.91 5.64
N ILE A 81 2.91 9.85 5.00
CA ILE A 81 4.15 10.48 5.47
C ILE A 81 4.05 11.99 5.35
N ASP A 82 4.71 12.69 6.27
CA ASP A 82 4.95 14.12 6.17
C ASP A 82 6.45 14.36 5.99
N LEU A 83 6.83 15.22 5.03
CA LEU A 83 8.22 15.53 4.70
C LEU A 83 8.47 17.04 4.81
N ASN A 84 9.55 17.44 5.50
CA ASN A 84 9.91 18.84 5.74
C ASN A 84 8.72 19.66 6.29
N TRP A 85 7.97 19.13 7.26
CA TRP A 85 6.70 19.73 7.71
C TRP A 85 6.88 21.14 8.26
N ASN A 86 8.04 21.47 8.86
CA ASN A 86 8.30 22.78 9.44
C ASN A 86 8.44 23.87 8.35
N LYS A 87 8.73 23.46 7.12
CA LYS A 87 8.89 24.35 5.96
C LYS A 87 7.59 24.62 5.22
N TYR A 88 6.67 23.65 5.22
CA TYR A 88 5.45 23.68 4.42
C TYR A 88 4.21 23.70 5.33
N PRO A 89 3.73 24.89 5.74
CA PRO A 89 2.61 24.99 6.66
C PRO A 89 1.30 24.46 6.05
N PHE A 90 0.56 23.70 6.85
CA PHE A 90 -0.78 23.19 6.52
C PHE A 90 -1.71 24.30 6.00
N ARG A 91 -2.51 23.98 4.96
CA ARG A 91 -3.45 24.87 4.26
C ARG A 91 -2.83 26.05 3.51
N LYS A 92 -1.52 26.03 3.25
CA LYS A 92 -0.85 27.05 2.44
C LYS A 92 -0.09 26.41 1.29
N LYS A 93 0.00 27.15 0.18
CA LYS A 93 0.86 26.80 -0.96
C LYS A 93 2.14 27.64 -0.89
N THR A 94 3.17 27.14 -0.22
CA THR A 94 4.45 27.82 -0.03
C THR A 94 5.60 27.15 -0.77
N MET A 95 5.43 25.91 -1.24
CA MET A 95 6.44 25.20 -2.02
C MET A 95 6.73 25.93 -3.35
N PRO A 96 8.00 26.27 -3.63
CA PRO A 96 8.37 26.94 -4.88
C PRO A 96 7.96 26.13 -6.12
N ALA A 97 7.54 26.84 -7.16
CA ALA A 97 6.99 26.23 -8.39
C ALA A 97 7.93 25.19 -9.03
N GLU A 98 9.24 25.41 -8.97
CA GLU A 98 10.24 24.44 -9.43
C GLU A 98 10.12 23.11 -8.67
N ARG A 99 10.10 23.12 -7.33
CA ARG A 99 9.93 21.91 -6.52
C ARG A 99 8.59 21.24 -6.78
N VAL A 100 7.53 22.02 -6.94
CA VAL A 100 6.21 21.48 -7.31
C VAL A 100 6.30 20.69 -8.62
N GLY A 101 6.97 21.22 -9.64
CA GLY A 101 7.19 20.52 -10.90
C GLY A 101 7.93 19.20 -10.73
N ARG A 102 8.96 19.18 -9.88
CA ARG A 102 9.77 17.99 -9.59
C ARG A 102 9.01 16.93 -8.79
N VAL A 103 8.19 17.33 -7.81
CA VAL A 103 7.28 16.42 -7.09
C VAL A 103 6.28 15.79 -8.05
N LYS A 104 5.69 16.56 -8.96
CA LYS A 104 4.76 16.02 -9.97
C LYS A 104 5.44 15.03 -10.91
N GLN A 105 6.66 15.32 -11.36
CA GLN A 105 7.45 14.38 -12.15
C GLN A 105 7.74 13.09 -11.37
N LEU A 106 8.06 13.18 -10.08
CA LEU A 106 8.26 12.02 -9.23
C LEU A 106 6.97 11.18 -9.09
N GLN A 107 5.81 11.80 -8.90
CA GLN A 107 4.52 11.09 -8.87
C GLN A 107 4.21 10.36 -10.18
N VAL A 108 4.59 10.95 -11.33
CA VAL A 108 4.50 10.29 -12.65
C VAL A 108 5.41 9.05 -12.69
N GLY A 109 6.67 9.18 -12.21
CA GLY A 109 7.60 8.05 -12.09
C GLY A 109 7.08 6.93 -11.18
N PHE A 110 6.33 7.29 -10.13
CA PHE A 110 5.66 6.38 -9.21
C PHE A 110 4.30 5.90 -9.73
N ARG A 111 3.97 6.15 -11.00
CA ARG A 111 2.81 5.59 -11.72
C ARG A 111 1.46 5.88 -11.04
N GLY A 112 1.36 7.01 -10.32
CA GLY A 112 0.16 7.39 -9.58
C GLY A 112 -0.17 6.44 -8.41
N LEU A 113 0.87 5.82 -7.83
CA LEU A 113 0.77 5.04 -6.58
C LEU A 113 0.89 5.91 -5.33
N ILE A 114 1.30 7.16 -5.47
CA ILE A 114 1.46 8.14 -4.38
C ILE A 114 0.63 9.38 -4.67
N ASP A 115 -0.31 9.67 -3.78
CA ASP A 115 -1.08 10.91 -3.78
C ASP A 115 -0.33 11.98 -2.96
N TRP A 116 -0.49 13.23 -3.36
CA TRP A 116 0.13 14.38 -2.69
C TRP A 116 -0.96 15.28 -2.11
N GLY A 117 -0.86 15.61 -0.82
CA GLY A 117 -1.77 16.47 -0.06
C GLY A 117 -2.01 17.84 -0.68
N ARG A 118 -1.11 18.30 -1.56
CA ARG A 118 -1.31 19.54 -2.34
C ARG A 118 -2.48 19.44 -3.31
N ASP A 119 -2.65 18.28 -3.95
CA ASP A 119 -3.53 18.09 -5.10
C ASP A 119 -4.63 17.03 -4.83
N CYS A 120 -4.51 16.17 -3.82
CA CYS A 120 -5.58 15.26 -3.40
C CYS A 120 -6.69 15.99 -2.62
N TRP A 121 -7.77 15.29 -2.28
CA TRP A 121 -8.96 15.84 -1.62
C TRP A 121 -9.61 17.04 -2.36
N GLY A 122 -9.47 17.08 -3.70
CA GLY A 122 -9.95 18.21 -4.49
C GLY A 122 -9.19 19.51 -4.25
N GLY A 123 -7.98 19.43 -3.68
CA GLY A 123 -7.14 20.57 -3.32
C GLY A 123 -7.59 21.29 -2.04
N ASN A 124 -8.42 20.68 -1.20
CA ASN A 124 -8.84 21.24 0.08
C ASN A 124 -9.04 20.16 1.17
N PRO A 125 -8.31 20.22 2.30
CA PRO A 125 -7.24 21.17 2.59
C PRO A 125 -6.03 20.95 1.69
N VAL A 126 -5.29 22.01 1.39
CA VAL A 126 -3.97 21.88 0.78
C VAL A 126 -2.99 21.44 1.86
N ASP A 127 -2.18 20.43 1.55
CA ASP A 127 -1.12 19.97 2.44
C ASP A 127 0.15 19.58 1.67
N GLU A 128 1.12 20.50 1.60
CA GLU A 128 2.31 20.31 0.77
C GLU A 128 3.39 19.43 1.41
N MET A 129 3.35 19.24 2.73
CA MET A 129 4.24 18.31 3.43
C MET A 129 3.77 16.86 3.29
N HIS A 130 2.49 16.64 3.00
CA HIS A 130 1.84 15.35 3.15
C HIS A 130 1.82 14.51 1.88
N TYR A 131 2.26 13.26 1.95
CA TYR A 131 2.20 12.28 0.87
C TYR A 131 1.61 10.96 1.38
N GLN A 132 0.84 10.28 0.55
CA GLN A 132 0.18 9.05 0.96
C GLN A 132 0.10 8.00 -0.15
N VAL A 133 -0.10 6.75 0.25
CA VAL A 133 -0.51 5.67 -0.64
C VAL A 133 -1.81 6.06 -1.33
N ALA A 134 -1.81 6.00 -2.66
CA ALA A 134 -2.91 6.45 -3.49
C ALA A 134 -4.22 5.70 -3.23
N LYS A 135 -5.31 6.45 -3.22
CA LYS A 135 -6.65 5.91 -2.96
C LYS A 135 -7.09 4.92 -4.03
N GLY A 136 -7.64 3.78 -3.61
CA GLY A 136 -8.29 2.81 -4.50
C GLY A 136 -7.33 2.03 -5.41
N ARG A 137 -6.01 2.17 -5.24
CA ARG A 137 -5.03 1.34 -5.93
C ARG A 137 -4.95 -0.04 -5.26
N PRO A 138 -4.90 -1.14 -6.04
CA PRO A 138 -4.79 -2.48 -5.47
C PRO A 138 -3.39 -2.69 -4.88
N MET A 139 -3.30 -3.49 -3.80
CA MET A 139 -2.02 -3.87 -3.18
C MET A 139 -0.99 -4.38 -4.20
N GLN A 140 -1.43 -5.16 -5.19
CA GLN A 140 -0.54 -5.76 -6.18
C GLN A 140 0.27 -4.71 -6.96
N ALA A 141 -0.33 -3.55 -7.26
CA ALA A 141 0.40 -2.49 -7.96
C ALA A 141 1.59 -1.96 -7.13
N TYR A 142 1.48 -1.99 -5.80
CA TYR A 142 2.58 -1.65 -4.90
C TYR A 142 3.62 -2.76 -4.81
N VAL A 143 3.19 -4.04 -4.82
CA VAL A 143 4.10 -5.20 -4.83
C VAL A 143 4.95 -5.20 -6.09
N ASP A 144 4.32 -5.05 -7.26
CA ASP A 144 5.01 -5.04 -8.56
C ASP A 144 6.03 -3.90 -8.62
N PHE A 145 5.60 -2.70 -8.23
CA PHE A 145 6.48 -1.53 -8.22
C PHE A 145 7.60 -1.63 -7.19
N ALA A 146 7.34 -2.21 -6.01
CA ALA A 146 8.36 -2.48 -5.01
C ALA A 146 9.42 -3.46 -5.52
N ASN A 147 9.02 -4.48 -6.29
CA ASN A 147 9.97 -5.41 -6.91
C ASN A 147 10.85 -4.72 -7.95
N GLU A 148 10.30 -3.82 -8.76
CA GLU A 148 11.11 -3.02 -9.69
C GLU A 148 12.09 -2.10 -8.96
N LEU A 149 11.66 -1.43 -7.89
CA LEU A 149 12.53 -0.63 -7.03
C LEU A 149 13.67 -1.47 -6.46
N ARG A 150 13.39 -2.67 -5.93
CA ARG A 150 14.40 -3.61 -5.44
C ARG A 150 15.34 -4.11 -6.54
N ALA A 151 14.83 -4.26 -7.76
CA ALA A 151 15.61 -4.63 -8.92
C ALA A 151 16.48 -3.48 -9.47
N GLY A 152 16.44 -2.30 -8.85
CA GLY A 152 17.30 -1.17 -9.19
C GLY A 152 16.62 -0.08 -10.02
N LEU A 153 15.28 -0.07 -10.12
CA LEU A 153 14.57 1.07 -10.69
C LEU A 153 14.99 2.36 -9.97
N PHE A 154 15.31 3.39 -10.76
CA PHE A 154 15.88 4.68 -10.35
C PHE A 154 17.29 4.64 -9.74
N GLY A 155 17.97 3.49 -9.72
CA GLY A 155 19.27 3.33 -9.06
C GLY A 155 19.21 3.65 -7.57
N LEU A 156 18.02 3.56 -6.97
CA LEU A 156 17.80 3.90 -5.56
C LEU A 156 18.31 2.79 -4.63
N TYR A 157 18.17 1.55 -5.08
CA TYR A 157 18.60 0.36 -4.39
C TYR A 157 19.51 -0.48 -5.31
N GLY A 158 20.60 -1.03 -4.77
CA GLY A 158 21.45 -2.00 -5.46
C GLY A 158 21.05 -3.44 -5.13
N ALA A 159 21.96 -4.39 -5.34
CA ALA A 159 21.76 -5.82 -4.99
C ALA A 159 21.49 -6.08 -3.50
N THR A 160 21.65 -5.08 -2.64
CA THR A 160 21.44 -5.11 -1.18
C THR A 160 20.18 -4.35 -0.74
N ALA A 161 19.23 -4.11 -1.66
CA ALA A 161 17.95 -3.49 -1.34
C ALA A 161 17.32 -4.15 -0.11
N PRO A 162 16.68 -3.39 0.80
CA PRO A 162 15.88 -3.99 1.87
C PRO A 162 14.78 -4.84 1.22
N THR A 163 15.03 -6.14 1.13
CA THR A 163 13.97 -7.10 1.06
C THR A 163 13.28 -6.97 2.41
N LEU A 164 11.99 -6.66 2.41
CA LEU A 164 11.22 -7.13 3.55
C LEU A 164 11.55 -8.62 3.70
N ASP A 165 11.64 -9.14 4.93
CA ASP A 165 11.23 -10.53 5.11
C ASP A 165 9.97 -10.64 4.26
N PRO A 166 9.90 -11.54 3.27
CA PRO A 166 8.66 -11.69 2.53
C PRO A 166 7.61 -11.69 3.63
N VAL A 167 6.57 -10.85 3.51
CA VAL A 167 5.31 -11.32 4.10
C VAL A 167 5.30 -12.76 3.63
N VAL A 168 5.38 -13.72 4.56
CA VAL A 168 5.34 -15.12 4.20
C VAL A 168 3.99 -15.25 3.52
N VAL A 169 3.95 -14.99 2.21
CA VAL A 169 3.43 -15.89 1.22
C VAL A 169 4.21 -17.14 1.58
N PRO A 170 3.58 -18.11 2.28
CA PRO A 170 4.17 -19.42 2.46
C PRO A 170 4.86 -19.79 1.15
N PRO A 171 6.10 -20.31 1.21
CA PRO A 171 6.80 -20.74 0.01
C PRO A 171 5.82 -21.54 -0.83
N ALA A 172 5.77 -21.24 -2.12
CA ALA A 172 4.82 -21.83 -3.05
C ALA A 172 4.74 -23.34 -2.84
N LEU A 173 3.73 -23.77 -2.10
CA LEU A 173 3.27 -25.14 -2.07
C LEU A 173 1.87 -25.10 -2.63
N ASN A 174 1.77 -24.77 -3.92
CA ASN A 174 0.66 -25.28 -4.70
C ASN A 174 0.99 -25.27 -6.20
N PRO A 175 0.77 -26.39 -6.90
CA PRO A 175 0.95 -26.50 -8.36
C PRO A 175 -0.08 -25.70 -9.17
N PHE A 176 -0.75 -24.71 -8.56
CA PHE A 176 -1.88 -23.98 -9.15
C PHE A 176 -1.59 -22.52 -9.55
N GLY A 177 -0.36 -22.03 -9.36
CA GLY A 177 0.10 -20.75 -9.89
C GLY A 177 -0.53 -19.50 -9.25
N GLY A 178 0.23 -18.82 -8.38
CA GLY A 178 0.01 -17.42 -8.01
C GLY A 178 -1.23 -17.09 -7.16
N LEU A 179 -1.24 -15.87 -6.62
CA LEU A 179 -2.38 -15.26 -5.94
C LEU A 179 -3.58 -15.19 -6.90
N LEU A 180 -4.78 -15.58 -6.44
CA LEU A 180 -6.00 -15.42 -7.23
C LEU A 180 -6.70 -14.12 -6.80
N MET A 181 -6.88 -13.19 -7.74
CA MET A 181 -7.46 -11.87 -7.47
C MET A 181 -8.23 -11.38 -8.68
N ARG A 182 -8.92 -10.22 -8.55
CA ARG A 182 -9.68 -9.66 -9.67
C ARG A 182 -8.83 -9.55 -10.94
N GLY A 183 -9.34 -10.10 -12.05
CA GLY A 183 -8.66 -10.11 -13.35
C GLY A 183 -7.75 -11.32 -13.58
N THR A 184 -7.46 -12.13 -12.55
CA THR A 184 -6.88 -13.46 -12.75
C THR A 184 -7.91 -14.36 -13.44
N SER A 185 -7.45 -15.24 -14.34
CA SER A 185 -8.30 -16.25 -14.96
C SER A 185 -7.61 -17.61 -15.07
N GLY A 186 -8.39 -18.65 -15.36
CA GLY A 186 -7.93 -20.02 -15.58
C GLY A 186 -8.40 -21.01 -14.50
N ASP A 187 -7.91 -22.24 -14.60
CA ASP A 187 -8.42 -23.37 -13.82
C ASP A 187 -8.31 -23.20 -12.30
N ALA A 188 -7.34 -22.42 -11.83
CA ALA A 188 -7.18 -22.14 -10.40
C ALA A 188 -8.33 -21.30 -9.85
N VAL A 189 -8.77 -20.30 -10.62
CA VAL A 189 -9.94 -19.49 -10.28
C VAL A 189 -11.21 -20.33 -10.35
N ARG A 190 -11.34 -21.20 -11.35
CA ARG A 190 -12.49 -22.08 -11.47
C ARG A 190 -12.62 -23.00 -10.27
N ARG A 191 -11.52 -23.62 -9.83
CA ARG A 191 -11.48 -24.45 -8.60
C ARG A 191 -11.84 -23.64 -7.35
N LEU A 192 -11.38 -22.39 -7.25
CA LEU A 192 -11.76 -21.50 -6.15
C LEU A 192 -13.27 -21.23 -6.13
N GLN A 193 -13.86 -20.87 -7.29
CA GLN A 193 -15.29 -20.62 -7.44
C GLN A 193 -16.13 -21.86 -7.11
N GLU A 194 -15.74 -23.03 -7.63
CA GLU A 194 -16.36 -24.32 -7.33
C GLU A 194 -16.31 -24.63 -5.82
N ARG A 195 -15.14 -24.41 -5.20
CA ARG A 195 -14.95 -24.63 -3.76
C ARG A 195 -15.84 -23.73 -2.92
N LEU A 196 -15.88 -22.43 -3.23
CA LEU A 196 -16.70 -21.45 -2.51
C LEU A 196 -18.19 -21.77 -2.63
N ASN A 197 -18.66 -22.12 -3.82
CA ASN A 197 -20.05 -22.53 -4.06
C ASN A 197 -20.43 -23.78 -3.28
N ARG A 198 -19.55 -24.79 -3.26
CA ARG A 198 -19.81 -26.07 -2.62
C ARG A 198 -19.85 -25.96 -1.10
N ASP A 199 -18.85 -25.31 -0.50
CA ASP A 199 -18.67 -25.29 0.96
C ASP A 199 -19.42 -24.14 1.62
N TYR A 200 -19.74 -23.07 0.89
CA TYR A 200 -20.42 -21.87 1.41
C TYR A 200 -21.66 -21.45 0.59
N PRO A 201 -22.61 -22.36 0.30
CA PRO A 201 -23.76 -22.09 -0.57
C PRO A 201 -24.74 -21.05 -0.02
N ARG A 202 -24.62 -20.68 1.26
CA ARG A 202 -25.42 -19.62 1.89
C ARG A 202 -25.13 -18.23 1.32
N TYR A 203 -23.92 -18.00 0.82
CA TYR A 203 -23.49 -16.68 0.31
C TYR A 203 -22.64 -16.75 -0.97
N SER A 204 -22.30 -17.95 -1.45
CA SER A 204 -21.61 -18.14 -2.73
C SER A 204 -22.55 -18.76 -3.77
N ARG A 205 -22.76 -18.04 -4.88
CA ARG A 205 -23.50 -18.50 -6.07
C ARG A 205 -22.80 -18.01 -7.34
N LEU A 206 -21.50 -18.25 -7.42
CA LEU A 206 -20.65 -17.81 -8.52
C LEU A 206 -20.85 -18.68 -9.76
N ALA A 207 -20.67 -18.09 -10.95
CA ALA A 207 -20.32 -18.90 -12.11
C ALA A 207 -18.91 -19.47 -11.90
N ALA A 208 -18.73 -20.77 -12.15
CA ALA A 208 -17.42 -21.41 -12.13
C ALA A 208 -16.78 -21.34 -13.54
N ASP A 209 -16.64 -20.12 -14.04
CA ASP A 209 -16.14 -19.82 -15.39
C ASP A 209 -14.62 -19.74 -15.47
N GLY A 210 -13.94 -19.70 -14.32
CA GLY A 210 -12.50 -19.50 -14.26
C GLY A 210 -12.08 -18.05 -14.39
N ASP A 211 -12.99 -17.08 -14.34
CA ASP A 211 -12.68 -15.66 -14.37
C ASP A 211 -12.92 -15.02 -13.00
N PHE A 212 -11.88 -14.43 -12.42
CA PHE A 212 -11.98 -13.84 -11.10
C PHE A 212 -12.56 -12.43 -11.26
N GLY A 213 -13.88 -12.37 -11.41
CA GLY A 213 -14.63 -11.13 -11.57
C GLY A 213 -15.02 -10.47 -10.24
N PRO A 214 -15.74 -9.33 -10.30
CA PRO A 214 -16.22 -8.63 -9.11
C PRO A 214 -17.08 -9.51 -8.18
N ALA A 215 -17.86 -10.44 -8.75
CA ALA A 215 -18.67 -11.38 -7.97
C ALA A 215 -17.78 -12.35 -7.16
N THR A 216 -16.74 -12.92 -7.78
CA THR A 216 -15.78 -13.80 -7.11
C THR A 216 -15.04 -13.06 -6.00
N GLU A 217 -14.58 -11.84 -6.25
CA GLU A 217 -13.94 -11.01 -5.22
C GLU A 217 -14.86 -10.74 -4.04
N HIS A 218 -16.13 -10.41 -4.29
CA HIS A 218 -17.11 -10.16 -3.25
C HIS A 218 -17.28 -11.38 -2.33
N VAL A 219 -17.41 -12.58 -2.91
CA VAL A 219 -17.53 -13.83 -2.15
C VAL A 219 -16.23 -14.15 -1.40
N VAL A 220 -15.06 -13.90 -2.00
CA VAL A 220 -13.77 -14.09 -1.32
C VAL A 220 -13.65 -13.16 -0.12
N ARG A 221 -14.04 -11.88 -0.25
CA ARG A 221 -14.08 -10.94 0.89
C ARG A 221 -15.05 -11.39 1.97
N GLU A 222 -16.22 -11.88 1.60
CA GLU A 222 -17.20 -12.40 2.56
C GLU A 222 -16.67 -13.64 3.29
N PHE A 223 -16.02 -14.55 2.58
CA PHE A 223 -15.33 -15.69 3.18
C PHE A 223 -14.24 -15.23 4.15
N GLN A 224 -13.35 -14.33 3.71
CA GLN A 224 -12.27 -13.79 4.55
C GLN A 224 -12.81 -13.17 5.84
N ARG A 225 -13.88 -12.38 5.75
CA ARG A 225 -14.55 -11.77 6.90
C ARG A 225 -15.04 -12.82 7.90
N ARG A 226 -15.69 -13.88 7.41
CA ARG A 226 -16.21 -14.98 8.23
C ARG A 226 -15.12 -15.87 8.81
N ALA A 227 -14.01 -16.02 8.10
CA ALA A 227 -12.86 -16.81 8.50
C ALA A 227 -11.87 -16.05 9.41
N GLY A 228 -12.15 -14.77 9.73
CA GLY A 228 -11.25 -13.94 10.53
C GLY A 228 -9.92 -13.62 9.85
N LEU A 229 -9.92 -13.61 8.51
CA LEU A 229 -8.77 -13.28 7.67
C LEU A 229 -8.79 -11.80 7.29
N LEU A 230 -7.65 -11.31 6.79
CA LEU A 230 -7.59 -10.01 6.13
C LEU A 230 -8.58 -9.97 4.97
N VAL A 231 -9.46 -8.98 4.94
CA VAL A 231 -10.55 -8.85 3.96
C VAL A 231 -10.06 -8.02 2.76
N ASP A 232 -9.13 -8.55 1.99
CA ASP A 232 -8.49 -7.88 0.86
C ASP A 232 -9.04 -8.30 -0.52
N GLY A 233 -9.89 -9.34 -0.57
CA GLY A 233 -10.48 -9.87 -1.80
C GLY A 233 -9.52 -10.69 -2.65
N ILE A 234 -8.34 -11.00 -2.12
CA ILE A 234 -7.30 -11.80 -2.77
C ILE A 234 -7.33 -13.19 -2.13
N ALA A 235 -7.58 -14.22 -2.92
CA ALA A 235 -7.39 -15.60 -2.49
C ALA A 235 -5.89 -15.95 -2.55
N GLY A 236 -5.15 -15.40 -1.58
CA GLY A 236 -3.77 -15.74 -1.29
C GLY A 236 -3.66 -16.96 -0.35
N PRO A 237 -2.44 -17.35 0.05
CA PRO A 237 -2.23 -18.63 0.73
C PRO A 237 -3.01 -18.82 2.03
N ALA A 238 -3.22 -17.77 2.82
CA ALA A 238 -4.04 -17.86 4.03
C ALA A 238 -5.51 -18.18 3.69
N THR A 239 -6.05 -17.52 2.66
CA THR A 239 -7.40 -17.75 2.15
C THR A 239 -7.54 -19.12 1.51
N LEU A 240 -6.59 -19.52 0.64
CA LEU A 240 -6.59 -20.83 -0.01
C LEU A 240 -6.46 -21.97 1.03
N LYS A 241 -5.56 -21.85 2.00
CA LYS A 241 -5.42 -22.80 3.11
C LYS A 241 -6.71 -22.90 3.93
N ALA A 242 -7.34 -21.78 4.26
CA ALA A 242 -8.60 -21.78 4.99
C ALA A 242 -9.76 -22.40 4.18
N LEU A 243 -9.69 -22.31 2.84
CA LEU A 243 -10.55 -23.00 1.89
C LEU A 243 -10.11 -24.43 1.60
N GLY A 244 -9.01 -24.93 2.18
CA GLY A 244 -8.45 -26.25 1.89
C GLY A 244 -8.12 -26.47 0.41
N LEU A 245 -7.60 -25.43 -0.26
CA LEU A 245 -7.12 -25.41 -1.64
C LEU A 245 -5.60 -25.29 -1.71
#